data_AF-A0A6C0JYK4-F1
#
_entry.id   AF-A0A6C0JYK4-F1
#
_cell.length_a   1.000
_cell.length_b   1.000
_cell.length_c   1.000
_cell.angle_alpha   90.00
_cell.angle_beta   90.00
_cell.angle_gamma   90.00
#
_symmetry.space_group_name_H-M   'P 1'
#
loop_
_entity.id
_entity.type
_entity.pdbx_description
1 polymer ?
#
loop_
_entity_poly.entity_id
_entity_poly.type
_entity_poly.pdbx_seq_one_letter_code
_entity_poly.pdbx_strand_id
1 'polypeptide(L)'
;MLLGPYLQEPIKTHKNLVKPYKKNTSSITKTSFFSLNEIQISQRILQIPNYSRYFSPVLKNSFVNFAEIDDENFERYKKIGEENSYILITRLNVPGSRSFYEVFYANRKKSVETGENIIKIKITDKTNNLIKTNKMDKINTVKDRKEFLKLINSYKHLLEGANLLNNGNIVNINFHPSTLVFRDNLPVIERLDECFHFPTINEERKSYLFSDYQAKNMFLPLEAHVICFLIDNKLDSLSFSSIEEICEDCRCRIASLSCFSNAFLDKYKETAHFSLQALSNKPKNEIIHEMLQKCTTWNNYGISILFLVLLRDIFKGREGFPQNSFFSQFSQILVQGIHPIPDKRPSILQNISLFNDILYNTSVENYDKLLSLFASLSGLL
;
A
#
# COMPACT_ATOMS: atom_id res chain seq x y z
N MET A 1 -61.04 -4.56 1.26
CA MET A 1 -61.93 -4.01 0.22
C MET A 1 -61.75 -2.49 0.24
N LEU A 2 -61.66 -1.86 -0.94
CA LEU A 2 -61.45 -0.43 -1.21
C LEU A 2 -60.02 0.11 -1.06
N LEU A 3 -59.33 0.24 -2.20
CA LEU A 3 -58.95 1.54 -2.78
C LEU A 3 -58.69 1.36 -4.28
N GLY A 4 -59.45 2.09 -5.09
CA GLY A 4 -59.34 2.16 -6.55
C GLY A 4 -58.18 3.05 -7.03
N PRO A 5 -58.00 3.16 -8.36
CA PRO A 5 -56.72 3.46 -8.97
C PRO A 5 -56.54 4.96 -9.28
N TYR A 6 -55.37 5.51 -8.95
CA TYR A 6 -54.83 6.68 -9.62
C TYR A 6 -53.83 6.21 -10.68
N LEU A 7 -54.31 6.13 -11.93
CA LEU A 7 -53.47 6.09 -13.11
C LEU A 7 -52.84 7.47 -13.29
N GLN A 8 -51.53 7.58 -13.08
CA GLN A 8 -50.72 8.66 -13.64
C GLN A 8 -50.05 8.16 -14.91
N GLU A 9 -50.14 8.95 -15.98
CA GLU A 9 -49.55 8.68 -17.28
C GLU A 9 -48.02 8.48 -17.18
N PRO A 10 -47.42 7.62 -18.03
CA PRO A 10 -45.98 7.40 -18.01
C PRO A 10 -45.23 8.64 -18.49
N ILE A 11 -44.43 9.22 -17.59
CA ILE A 11 -43.40 10.20 -17.92
C ILE A 11 -42.48 9.58 -18.96
N LYS A 12 -42.46 10.15 -20.17
CA LYS A 12 -41.49 9.81 -21.22
C LYS A 12 -40.10 10.22 -20.73
N THR A 13 -39.38 9.30 -20.11
CA THR A 13 -37.97 9.46 -19.83
C THR A 13 -37.19 9.21 -21.12
N HIS A 14 -36.40 10.21 -21.53
CA HIS A 14 -35.35 10.02 -22.52
C HIS A 14 -34.48 8.86 -22.06
N LYS A 15 -34.54 7.73 -22.78
CA LYS A 15 -33.62 6.61 -22.62
C LYS A 15 -32.22 7.10 -22.98
N ASN A 16 -31.51 7.68 -22.03
CA ASN A 16 -30.06 7.70 -22.07
C ASN A 16 -29.63 6.24 -22.11
N LEU A 17 -29.17 5.80 -23.28
CA LEU A 17 -28.55 4.49 -23.48
C LEU A 17 -27.29 4.44 -22.61
N VAL A 18 -27.45 3.99 -21.37
CA VAL A 18 -26.31 3.63 -20.51
C VAL A 18 -25.62 2.47 -21.20
N LYS A 19 -24.47 2.74 -21.83
CA LYS A 19 -23.66 1.69 -22.45
C LYS A 19 -23.38 0.63 -21.38
N PRO A 20 -23.64 -0.67 -21.64
CA PRO A 20 -23.36 -1.72 -20.67
C PRO A 20 -21.86 -1.69 -20.35
N TYR A 21 -21.51 -1.48 -19.08
CA TYR A 21 -20.11 -1.49 -18.66
C TYR A 21 -19.51 -2.86 -18.95
N LYS A 22 -18.40 -2.89 -19.70
CA LYS A 22 -17.66 -4.14 -19.94
C LYS A 22 -17.23 -4.70 -18.58
N LYS A 23 -17.58 -5.96 -18.31
CA LYS A 23 -17.25 -6.65 -17.05
C LYS A 23 -15.74 -6.84 -16.86
N ASN A 24 -15.00 -6.90 -17.97
CA ASN A 24 -13.57 -7.18 -18.00
C ASN A 24 -12.83 -6.12 -18.81
N THR A 25 -11.56 -5.89 -18.46
CA THR A 25 -10.59 -5.11 -19.24
C THR A 25 -9.52 -6.05 -19.76
N SER A 26 -9.07 -5.81 -20.99
CA SER A 26 -7.98 -6.56 -21.60
C SER A 26 -6.86 -5.60 -22.00
N SER A 27 -5.63 -6.00 -21.75
CA SER A 27 -4.42 -5.22 -22.05
C SER A 27 -3.37 -6.13 -22.67
N ILE A 28 -2.62 -5.64 -23.65
CA ILE A 28 -1.47 -6.36 -24.22
C ILE A 28 -0.23 -5.93 -23.46
N THR A 29 0.54 -6.89 -22.94
CA THR A 29 1.78 -6.67 -22.21
C THR A 29 2.91 -7.49 -22.85
N LYS A 30 4.14 -6.98 -22.84
CA LYS A 30 5.31 -7.73 -23.29
C LYS A 30 5.53 -8.96 -22.40
N THR A 31 5.84 -10.12 -22.99
CA THR A 31 6.24 -11.30 -22.23
C THR A 31 7.57 -11.03 -21.51
N SER A 32 7.55 -11.22 -20.19
CA SER A 32 8.68 -11.07 -19.27
C SER A 32 8.50 -11.99 -18.07
N PHE A 33 9.57 -12.19 -17.29
CA PHE A 33 9.50 -12.89 -15.99
C PHE A 33 8.33 -12.36 -15.13
N PHE A 34 8.24 -11.04 -14.98
CA PHE A 34 7.23 -10.38 -14.14
C PHE A 34 5.80 -10.64 -14.64
N SER A 35 5.56 -10.56 -15.96
CA SER A 35 4.23 -10.85 -16.53
C SER A 35 3.82 -12.32 -16.34
N LEU A 36 4.75 -13.26 -16.49
CA LEU A 36 4.50 -14.69 -16.30
C LEU A 36 4.32 -15.02 -14.82
N ASN A 37 5.10 -14.37 -13.95
CA ASN A 37 4.96 -14.51 -12.51
C ASN A 37 3.60 -13.98 -12.03
N GLU A 38 3.15 -12.82 -12.52
CA GLU A 38 1.84 -12.27 -12.20
C GLU A 38 0.71 -13.24 -12.57
N ILE A 39 0.79 -13.88 -13.74
CA ILE A 39 -0.18 -14.89 -14.19
C ILE A 39 -0.19 -16.09 -13.23
N GLN A 40 0.98 -16.60 -12.85
CA GLN A 40 1.07 -17.75 -11.95
C GLN A 40 0.57 -17.43 -10.53
N ILE A 41 0.90 -16.26 -9.99
CA ILE A 41 0.38 -15.82 -8.69
C ILE A 41 -1.13 -15.60 -8.77
N SER A 42 -1.62 -15.02 -9.86
CA SER A 42 -3.05 -14.85 -10.11
C SER A 42 -3.80 -16.17 -10.07
N GLN A 43 -3.27 -17.24 -10.67
CA GLN A 43 -3.89 -18.58 -10.61
C GLN A 43 -4.06 -19.10 -9.17
N ARG A 44 -3.10 -18.81 -8.27
CA ARG A 44 -3.21 -19.15 -6.85
C ARG A 44 -4.25 -18.29 -6.14
N ILE A 45 -4.27 -16.98 -6.41
CA ILE A 45 -5.23 -16.04 -5.83
C ILE A 45 -6.67 -16.39 -6.25
N LEU A 46 -6.89 -16.85 -7.47
CA LEU A 46 -8.21 -17.29 -7.96
C LEU A 46 -8.80 -18.45 -7.15
N GLN A 47 -7.97 -19.23 -6.43
CA GLN A 47 -8.43 -20.30 -5.54
C GLN A 47 -8.89 -19.79 -4.17
N ILE A 48 -8.59 -18.52 -3.83
CA ILE A 48 -8.98 -17.92 -2.55
C ILE A 48 -10.48 -17.55 -2.61
N PRO A 49 -11.32 -18.02 -1.67
CA PRO A 49 -12.71 -17.62 -1.60
C PRO A 49 -12.85 -16.09 -1.49
N ASN A 50 -13.75 -15.52 -2.30
CA ASN A 50 -14.00 -14.07 -2.33
C ASN A 50 -12.76 -13.21 -2.68
N TYR A 51 -11.77 -13.76 -3.41
CA TYR A 51 -10.54 -13.03 -3.79
C TYR A 51 -10.83 -11.66 -4.42
N SER A 52 -11.92 -11.51 -5.18
CA SER A 52 -12.25 -10.29 -5.89
C SER A 52 -12.60 -9.10 -4.98
N ARG A 53 -12.71 -9.31 -3.66
CA ARG A 53 -12.82 -8.21 -2.69
C ARG A 53 -11.48 -7.57 -2.37
N TYR A 54 -10.38 -8.31 -2.51
CA TYR A 54 -9.05 -7.91 -2.02
C TYR A 54 -8.00 -7.82 -3.13
N PHE A 55 -8.21 -8.54 -4.24
CA PHE A 55 -7.23 -8.66 -5.32
C PHE A 55 -7.85 -8.38 -6.71
N SER A 56 -6.99 -8.00 -7.66
CA SER A 56 -7.31 -7.85 -9.08
C SER A 56 -6.46 -8.80 -9.95
N PRO A 57 -6.60 -10.13 -9.80
CA PRO A 57 -5.76 -11.09 -10.51
C PRO A 57 -6.05 -11.11 -12.01
N VAL A 58 -5.08 -11.63 -12.76
CA VAL A 58 -5.23 -12.03 -14.16
C VAL A 58 -6.27 -13.15 -14.24
N LEU A 59 -7.39 -12.89 -14.93
CA LEU A 59 -8.49 -13.85 -15.10
C LEU A 59 -8.27 -14.77 -16.29
N LYS A 60 -7.74 -14.22 -17.39
CA LYS A 60 -7.42 -14.95 -18.62
C LYS A 60 -6.15 -14.38 -19.23
N ASN A 61 -5.39 -15.23 -19.90
CA ASN A 61 -4.25 -14.83 -20.69
C ASN A 61 -4.18 -15.65 -21.99
N SER A 62 -3.61 -15.05 -23.04
CA SER A 62 -3.28 -15.74 -24.29
C SER A 62 -2.08 -15.06 -24.94
N PHE A 63 -1.18 -15.83 -25.55
CA PHE A 63 -0.12 -15.25 -26.37
C PHE A 63 -0.71 -14.57 -27.61
N VAL A 64 -0.11 -13.45 -28.00
CA VAL A 64 -0.52 -12.64 -29.15
C VAL A 64 0.61 -12.65 -30.15
N ASN A 65 0.32 -13.07 -31.38
CA ASN A 65 1.17 -12.86 -32.53
C ASN A 65 0.69 -11.61 -33.26
N PHE A 66 1.46 -10.51 -33.18
CA PHE A 66 1.08 -9.26 -33.86
C PHE A 66 1.03 -9.42 -35.38
N ALA A 67 1.75 -10.40 -35.97
CA ALA A 67 1.70 -10.68 -37.40
C ALA A 67 0.35 -11.27 -37.85
N GLU A 68 -0.50 -11.70 -36.91
CA GLU A 68 -1.83 -12.26 -37.18
C GLU A 68 -2.97 -11.26 -36.93
N ILE A 69 -2.66 -10.04 -36.48
CA ILE A 69 -3.66 -8.98 -36.28
C ILE A 69 -3.85 -8.24 -37.60
N ASP A 70 -5.05 -8.35 -38.17
CA ASP A 70 -5.42 -7.80 -39.48
C ASP A 70 -5.13 -6.28 -39.57
N ASP A 71 -4.39 -5.88 -40.61
CA ASP A 71 -3.80 -4.54 -40.79
C ASP A 71 -4.84 -3.43 -40.97
N GLU A 72 -6.11 -3.77 -41.26
CA GLU A 72 -7.17 -2.80 -41.59
C GLU A 72 -7.53 -1.82 -40.45
N ASN A 73 -7.10 -2.07 -39.21
CA ASN A 73 -7.41 -1.20 -38.05
C ASN A 73 -6.20 -0.66 -37.27
N PHE A 74 -4.96 -0.93 -37.71
CA PHE A 74 -3.75 -0.60 -36.93
C PHE A 74 -2.74 0.22 -37.75
N GLU A 75 -3.06 1.49 -38.01
CA GLU A 75 -2.05 2.41 -38.53
C GLU A 75 -0.94 2.68 -37.50
N ARG A 76 0.29 2.34 -37.91
CA ARG A 76 1.60 2.78 -37.38
C ARG A 76 2.08 2.14 -36.06
N TYR A 77 2.65 0.95 -36.15
CA TYR A 77 3.75 0.55 -35.27
C TYR A 77 4.92 -0.05 -36.07
N LYS A 78 6.15 0.37 -35.74
CA LYS A 78 7.39 -0.14 -36.34
C LYS A 78 7.49 -1.65 -36.12
N LYS A 79 7.86 -2.40 -37.17
CA LYS A 79 8.21 -3.83 -37.12
C LYS A 79 9.05 -4.14 -35.87
N ILE A 80 8.49 -4.95 -34.98
CA ILE A 80 9.16 -5.46 -33.78
C ILE A 80 9.74 -6.82 -34.16
N GLY A 81 11.04 -7.02 -33.93
CA GLY A 81 11.75 -8.26 -34.27
C GLY A 81 11.17 -9.49 -33.57
N GLU A 82 11.37 -10.66 -34.20
CA GLU A 82 10.78 -11.98 -33.94
C GLU A 82 10.94 -12.56 -32.51
N GLU A 83 11.65 -11.87 -31.61
CA GLU A 83 11.92 -12.35 -30.24
C GLU A 83 10.98 -11.78 -29.15
N ASN A 84 10.06 -10.87 -29.48
CA ASN A 84 9.17 -10.25 -28.49
C ASN A 84 7.75 -10.82 -28.57
N SER A 85 7.52 -11.95 -27.90
CA SER A 85 6.14 -12.41 -27.68
C SER A 85 5.40 -11.43 -26.76
N TYR A 86 4.11 -11.23 -27.04
CA TYR A 86 3.21 -10.44 -26.20
C TYR A 86 2.12 -11.32 -25.63
N ILE A 87 1.55 -10.92 -24.51
CA ILE A 87 0.45 -11.62 -23.84
C ILE A 87 -0.73 -10.67 -23.71
N LEU A 88 -1.89 -11.10 -24.20
CA LEU A 88 -3.16 -10.47 -23.91
C LEU A 88 -3.60 -10.92 -22.52
N ILE A 89 -3.65 -9.99 -21.58
CA ILE A 89 -4.09 -10.24 -20.21
C ILE A 89 -5.48 -9.66 -20.04
N THR A 90 -6.40 -10.42 -19.44
CA THR A 90 -7.74 -9.97 -19.08
C THR A 90 -7.91 -9.95 -17.58
N ARG A 91 -8.36 -8.82 -17.03
CA ARG A 91 -8.66 -8.61 -15.61
C ARG A 91 -10.13 -8.24 -15.42
N LEU A 92 -10.60 -8.30 -14.17
CA LEU A 92 -11.90 -7.75 -13.81
C LEU A 92 -11.85 -6.24 -14.03
N ASN A 93 -12.81 -5.69 -14.79
CA ASN A 93 -12.90 -4.24 -14.95
C ASN A 93 -13.21 -3.62 -13.59
N VAL A 94 -12.55 -2.52 -13.27
CA VAL A 94 -12.87 -1.69 -12.11
C VAL A 94 -13.27 -0.31 -12.64
N PRO A 95 -14.51 -0.13 -13.11
CA PRO A 95 -14.94 1.14 -13.66
C PRO A 95 -14.77 2.25 -12.62
N GLY A 96 -14.08 3.33 -13.00
CA GLY A 96 -13.84 4.45 -12.09
C GLY A 96 -12.88 4.13 -10.94
N SER A 97 -12.04 3.09 -11.08
CA SER A 97 -10.95 2.85 -10.14
C SER A 97 -10.09 4.09 -10.01
N ARG A 98 -9.87 4.52 -8.77
CA ARG A 98 -8.89 5.56 -8.45
C ARG A 98 -7.64 4.90 -7.91
N SER A 99 -6.47 5.38 -8.29
CA SER A 99 -5.23 4.92 -7.65
C SER A 99 -5.23 5.27 -6.16
N PHE A 100 -4.46 4.55 -5.35
CA PHE A 100 -4.27 4.92 -3.94
C PHE A 100 -3.77 6.36 -3.80
N TYR A 101 -2.89 6.80 -4.72
CA TYR A 101 -2.44 8.18 -4.80
C TYR A 101 -3.59 9.16 -5.04
N GLU A 102 -4.47 8.88 -5.98
CA GLU A 102 -5.61 9.78 -6.25
C GLU A 102 -6.54 9.91 -5.05
N VAL A 103 -6.72 8.83 -4.28
CA VAL A 103 -7.63 8.82 -3.14
C VAL A 103 -7.08 9.61 -1.95
N PHE A 104 -5.78 9.53 -1.67
CA PHE A 104 -5.18 10.17 -0.49
C PHE A 104 -4.32 11.41 -0.79
N TYR A 105 -3.96 11.66 -2.04
CA TYR A 105 -3.00 12.70 -2.42
C TYR A 105 -3.47 13.68 -3.51
N ALA A 106 -4.57 13.41 -4.25
CA ALA A 106 -4.96 14.22 -5.42
C ALA A 106 -5.18 15.71 -5.13
N ASN A 107 -5.73 16.06 -3.96
CA ASN A 107 -6.07 17.46 -3.66
C ASN A 107 -4.88 18.29 -3.14
N ARG A 108 -3.74 17.66 -2.82
CA ARG A 108 -2.52 18.37 -2.40
C ARG A 108 -1.78 19.07 -3.53
N LYS A 109 -1.92 18.60 -4.77
CA LYS A 109 -1.28 19.27 -5.92
C LYS A 109 -1.94 20.60 -6.24
N LYS A 110 -3.26 20.71 -6.07
CA LYS A 110 -4.00 21.94 -6.36
C LYS A 110 -3.60 23.10 -5.46
N SER A 111 -3.36 22.85 -4.17
CA SER A 111 -2.97 23.91 -3.21
C SER A 111 -1.56 24.48 -3.44
N VAL A 112 -0.68 23.74 -4.12
CA VAL A 112 0.68 24.22 -4.45
C VAL A 112 0.67 25.08 -5.71
N GLU A 113 -0.20 24.78 -6.67
CA GLU A 113 -0.31 25.53 -7.93
C GLU A 113 -1.16 26.81 -7.81
N THR A 114 -2.13 26.88 -6.89
CA THR A 114 -2.97 28.07 -6.73
C THR A 114 -2.38 29.17 -5.84
N GLY A 115 -1.21 28.97 -5.22
CA GLY A 115 -0.61 29.99 -4.34
C GLY A 115 -1.56 30.44 -3.22
N GLU A 116 -2.52 29.61 -2.82
CA GLU A 116 -3.50 29.96 -1.82
C GLU A 116 -2.83 29.96 -0.45
N ASN A 117 -2.50 31.19 -0.04
CA ASN A 117 -2.14 31.65 1.28
C ASN A 117 -2.29 30.58 2.37
N ILE A 118 -1.15 30.03 2.79
CA ILE A 118 -0.96 29.58 4.16
C ILE A 118 -1.52 30.71 5.03
N ILE A 119 -2.67 30.47 5.67
CA ILE A 119 -3.18 31.33 6.71
C ILE A 119 -2.11 31.28 7.80
N LYS A 120 -1.17 32.23 7.76
CA LYS A 120 -0.34 32.59 8.91
C LYS A 120 -1.33 33.13 9.92
N ILE A 121 -1.82 32.26 10.79
CA ILE A 121 -2.48 32.69 12.02
C ILE A 121 -1.40 33.42 12.82
N LYS A 122 -1.28 34.73 12.61
CA LYS A 122 -0.58 35.63 13.52
C LYS A 122 -1.42 35.64 14.79
N ILE A 123 -1.03 34.83 15.77
CA ILE A 123 -1.43 35.04 17.15
C ILE A 123 -0.70 36.30 17.59
N THR A 124 -1.35 37.46 17.41
CA THR A 124 -0.92 38.69 18.06
C THR A 124 -1.62 38.75 19.41
N ASP A 125 -0.82 38.64 20.47
CA ASP A 125 -1.22 38.98 21.83
C ASP A 125 -1.60 40.46 21.90
N LYS A 126 -2.91 40.73 21.89
CA LYS A 126 -3.48 41.94 22.49
C LYS A 126 -4.77 41.57 23.21
N THR A 127 -4.65 41.55 24.52
CA THR A 127 -5.71 41.73 25.50
C THR A 127 -6.69 42.84 25.08
N ASN A 128 -7.94 42.47 24.81
CA ASN A 128 -9.13 43.02 25.47
C ASN A 128 -10.43 42.53 24.82
N ASN A 129 -11.28 41.95 25.66
CA ASN A 129 -12.74 41.85 25.60
C ASN A 129 -13.41 42.23 24.27
N LEU A 130 -13.72 41.21 23.48
CA LEU A 130 -15.00 41.16 22.76
C LEU A 130 -15.61 39.79 23.01
N ILE A 131 -16.81 39.81 23.60
CA ILE A 131 -17.73 38.67 23.64
C ILE A 131 -18.04 38.32 22.19
N LYS A 132 -17.20 37.50 21.56
CA LYS A 132 -17.56 36.73 20.39
C LYS A 132 -18.12 35.43 20.94
N THR A 133 -19.44 35.35 20.93
CA THR A 133 -20.19 34.11 20.93
C THR A 133 -19.41 33.05 20.15
N ASN A 134 -18.92 32.03 20.85
CA ASN A 134 -18.40 30.81 20.26
C ASN A 134 -19.53 30.18 19.44
N LYS A 135 -19.66 30.59 18.18
CA LYS A 135 -20.07 29.65 17.14
C LYS A 135 -18.92 28.67 17.05
N MET A 136 -18.99 27.64 17.88
CA MET A 136 -18.53 26.31 17.50
C MET A 136 -19.29 26.02 16.20
N ASP A 137 -18.77 26.51 15.07
CA ASP A 137 -19.21 26.04 13.78
C ASP A 137 -19.11 24.53 13.86
N LYS A 138 -20.24 23.86 13.63
CA LYS A 138 -20.33 22.41 13.61
C LYS A 138 -19.46 21.91 12.45
N ILE A 139 -18.15 21.87 12.70
CA ILE A 139 -17.15 21.20 11.89
C ILE A 139 -17.39 19.70 12.12
N ASN A 140 -18.46 19.24 11.50
CA ASN A 140 -18.91 17.86 11.49
C ASN A 140 -19.51 17.62 10.11
N THR A 141 -18.77 18.02 9.06
CA THR A 141 -19.25 17.77 7.72
C THR A 141 -19.18 16.26 7.48
N VAL A 142 -20.19 15.71 6.82
CA VAL A 142 -20.27 14.30 6.44
C VAL A 142 -19.03 13.88 5.62
N LYS A 143 -18.33 14.82 4.96
CA LYS A 143 -17.12 14.60 4.18
C LYS A 143 -15.93 14.19 5.07
N ASP A 144 -15.70 14.87 6.18
CA ASP A 144 -14.51 14.69 7.03
C ASP A 144 -14.51 13.32 7.72
N ARG A 145 -15.71 12.93 8.20
CA ARG A 145 -15.97 11.59 8.73
C ARG A 145 -15.69 10.51 7.70
N LYS A 146 -16.04 10.74 6.42
CA LYS A 146 -15.78 9.78 5.35
C LYS A 146 -14.29 9.59 5.09
N GLU A 147 -13.48 10.65 5.12
CA GLU A 147 -12.03 10.53 4.87
C GLU A 147 -11.32 9.79 6.01
N PHE A 148 -11.64 10.08 7.27
CA PHE A 148 -11.10 9.32 8.40
C PHE A 148 -11.51 7.85 8.33
N LEU A 149 -12.81 7.57 8.14
CA LEU A 149 -13.29 6.19 8.00
C LEU A 149 -12.64 5.47 6.81
N LYS A 150 -12.33 6.19 5.73
CA LYS A 150 -11.63 5.62 4.58
C LYS A 150 -10.21 5.17 4.95
N LEU A 151 -9.46 5.97 5.72
CA LEU A 151 -8.14 5.58 6.23
C LEU A 151 -8.24 4.30 7.07
N ILE A 152 -9.15 4.27 8.04
CA ILE A 152 -9.36 3.14 8.96
C ILE A 152 -9.75 1.88 8.20
N ASN A 153 -10.76 1.99 7.33
CA ASN A 153 -11.26 0.87 6.54
C ASN A 153 -10.20 0.37 5.55
N SER A 154 -9.39 1.27 4.98
CA SER A 154 -8.30 0.89 4.08
C SER A 154 -7.24 0.06 4.80
N TYR A 155 -6.83 0.46 6.00
CA TYR A 155 -5.85 -0.29 6.79
C TYR A 155 -6.37 -1.70 7.12
N LYS A 156 -7.59 -1.77 7.68
CA LYS A 156 -8.22 -3.03 8.05
C LYS A 156 -8.39 -3.95 6.84
N HIS A 157 -8.89 -3.42 5.72
CA HIS A 157 -9.14 -4.20 4.51
C HIS A 157 -7.84 -4.74 3.89
N LEU A 158 -6.75 -3.97 3.92
CA LEU A 158 -5.44 -4.45 3.48
C LEU A 158 -4.86 -5.52 4.40
N LEU A 159 -5.04 -5.40 5.73
CA LEU A 159 -4.65 -6.46 6.66
C LEU A 159 -5.43 -7.76 6.40
N GLU A 160 -6.74 -7.67 6.16
CA GLU A 160 -7.55 -8.83 5.77
C GLU A 160 -7.06 -9.46 4.47
N GLY A 161 -6.78 -8.65 3.44
CA GLY A 161 -6.20 -9.11 2.18
C GLY A 161 -4.83 -9.77 2.37
N ALA A 162 -3.96 -9.18 3.18
CA ALA A 162 -2.65 -9.77 3.50
C ALA A 162 -2.77 -11.06 4.31
N ASN A 163 -3.79 -11.20 5.17
CA ASN A 163 -4.08 -12.45 5.87
C ASN A 163 -4.43 -13.56 4.88
N LEU A 164 -5.21 -13.24 3.85
CA LEU A 164 -5.53 -14.19 2.78
C LEU A 164 -4.28 -14.58 1.97
N LEU A 165 -3.36 -13.63 1.69
CA LEU A 165 -2.07 -13.95 1.07
C LEU A 165 -1.25 -14.89 1.95
N ASN A 166 -1.12 -14.59 3.25
CA ASN A 166 -0.40 -15.44 4.20
C ASN A 166 -0.98 -16.86 4.27
N ASN A 167 -2.31 -17.01 4.32
CA ASN A 167 -2.97 -18.31 4.31
C ASN A 167 -2.71 -19.09 3.00
N GLY A 168 -2.54 -18.39 1.89
CA GLY A 168 -2.13 -18.96 0.60
C GLY A 168 -0.62 -19.13 0.43
N ASN A 169 0.17 -18.85 1.48
CA ASN A 169 1.63 -18.74 1.47
C ASN A 169 2.19 -17.85 0.34
N ILE A 170 1.48 -16.77 0.02
CA ILE A 170 1.90 -15.77 -0.96
C ILE A 170 2.50 -14.59 -0.20
N VAL A 171 3.68 -14.17 -0.64
CA VAL A 171 4.39 -13.01 -0.10
C VAL A 171 4.46 -11.95 -1.17
N ASN A 172 4.04 -10.73 -0.83
CA ASN A 172 4.15 -9.55 -1.66
C ASN A 172 5.29 -8.67 -1.13
N ILE A 173 6.33 -8.48 -1.94
CA ILE A 173 7.48 -7.65 -1.57
C ILE A 173 7.33 -6.18 -1.97
N ASN A 174 6.22 -5.82 -2.62
CA ASN A 174 5.97 -4.49 -3.15
C ASN A 174 4.60 -3.91 -2.73
N PHE A 175 4.41 -3.71 -1.42
CA PHE A 175 3.27 -2.99 -0.86
C PHE A 175 3.41 -1.46 -1.04
N HIS A 176 3.48 -1.00 -2.29
CA HIS A 176 3.62 0.41 -2.64
C HIS A 176 2.27 1.02 -3.03
N PRO A 177 2.01 2.33 -2.82
CA PRO A 177 0.75 2.95 -3.26
C PRO A 177 0.41 2.76 -4.75
N SER A 178 1.43 2.60 -5.62
CA SER A 178 1.24 2.35 -7.06
C SER A 178 0.82 0.92 -7.41
N THR A 179 0.83 -0.01 -6.45
CA THR A 179 0.35 -1.39 -6.63
C THR A 179 -1.10 -1.57 -6.17
N LEU A 180 -1.74 -0.47 -5.72
CA LEU A 180 -3.07 -0.46 -5.12
C LEU A 180 -4.04 0.45 -5.89
N VAL A 181 -5.27 -0.04 -6.07
CA VAL A 181 -6.39 0.71 -6.64
C VAL A 181 -7.61 0.62 -5.74
N PHE A 182 -8.49 1.63 -5.79
CA PHE A 182 -9.73 1.63 -5.03
C PHE A 182 -10.89 1.04 -5.84
N ARG A 183 -11.57 0.05 -5.27
CA ARG A 183 -12.83 -0.54 -5.74
C ARG A 183 -13.87 -0.36 -4.64
N ASP A 184 -14.99 0.27 -4.95
CA ASP A 184 -16.09 0.50 -3.99
C ASP A 184 -15.63 1.17 -2.66
N ASN A 185 -14.68 2.11 -2.76
CA ASN A 185 -14.03 2.82 -1.63
C ASN A 185 -13.11 1.99 -0.73
N LEU A 186 -12.72 0.78 -1.16
CA LEU A 186 -11.73 -0.04 -0.47
C LEU A 186 -10.52 -0.30 -1.39
N PRO A 187 -9.29 -0.30 -0.84
CA PRO A 187 -8.10 -0.60 -1.62
C PRO A 187 -8.06 -2.09 -2.02
N VAL A 188 -7.57 -2.37 -3.21
CA VAL A 188 -7.42 -3.69 -3.80
C VAL A 188 -5.99 -3.81 -4.33
N ILE A 189 -5.34 -4.95 -4.09
CA ILE A 189 -4.01 -5.22 -4.63
C ILE A 189 -4.15 -5.55 -6.11
N GLU A 190 -3.62 -4.67 -6.95
CA GLU A 190 -3.71 -4.79 -8.41
C GLU A 190 -2.48 -5.50 -8.99
N ARG A 191 -1.28 -5.07 -8.59
CA ARG A 191 -0.04 -5.62 -9.12
C ARG A 191 0.46 -6.78 -8.27
N LEU A 192 0.61 -7.94 -8.90
CA LEU A 192 0.98 -9.21 -8.28
C LEU A 192 2.27 -9.81 -8.90
N ASP A 193 2.94 -9.03 -9.73
CA ASP A 193 4.13 -9.38 -10.50
C ASP A 193 5.38 -9.57 -9.64
N GLU A 194 5.45 -8.91 -8.48
CA GLU A 194 6.51 -9.07 -7.48
C GLU A 194 6.09 -9.96 -6.30
N CYS A 195 5.00 -10.71 -6.42
CA CYS A 195 4.63 -11.71 -5.42
C CYS A 195 5.35 -13.03 -5.65
N PHE A 196 5.58 -13.82 -4.59
CA PHE A 196 6.05 -15.20 -4.70
C PHE A 196 5.31 -16.13 -3.75
N HIS A 197 5.34 -17.42 -4.07
CA HIS A 197 4.83 -18.47 -3.19
C HIS A 197 5.99 -19.13 -2.45
N PHE A 198 5.89 -19.19 -1.12
CA PHE A 198 6.81 -19.92 -0.26
C PHE A 198 6.12 -21.21 0.24
N PRO A 199 6.78 -22.38 0.34
CA PRO A 199 8.21 -22.63 0.20
C PRO A 199 8.68 -22.93 -1.23
N THR A 200 7.83 -22.84 -2.26
CA THR A 200 8.15 -23.33 -3.61
C THR A 200 8.89 -22.32 -4.50
N ILE A 201 9.54 -21.30 -3.95
CA ILE A 201 10.32 -20.34 -4.72
C ILE A 201 11.65 -20.98 -5.17
N ASN A 202 11.91 -20.99 -6.48
CA ASN A 202 13.14 -21.57 -7.06
C ASN A 202 14.24 -20.51 -7.26
N GLU A 203 15.45 -20.94 -7.61
CA GLU A 203 16.61 -20.04 -7.80
C GLU A 203 16.41 -19.02 -8.92
N GLU A 204 15.77 -19.42 -10.02
CA GLU A 204 15.44 -18.49 -11.11
C GLU A 204 14.56 -17.34 -10.60
N ARG A 205 13.47 -17.64 -9.88
CA ARG A 205 12.60 -16.61 -9.28
C ARG A 205 13.34 -15.73 -8.28
N LYS A 206 14.21 -16.30 -7.45
CA LYS A 206 15.02 -15.51 -6.51
C LYS A 206 15.90 -14.53 -7.26
N SER A 207 16.54 -14.98 -8.34
CA SER A 207 17.43 -14.15 -9.15
C SER A 207 16.70 -12.95 -9.74
N TYR A 208 15.45 -13.07 -10.17
CA TYR A 208 14.67 -11.93 -10.70
C TYR A 208 14.03 -11.04 -9.63
N LEU A 209 13.51 -11.62 -8.55
CA LEU A 209 12.81 -10.85 -7.50
C LEU A 209 13.76 -10.06 -6.60
N PHE A 210 15.01 -10.53 -6.49
CA PHE A 210 16.02 -9.95 -5.60
C PHE A 210 17.30 -9.54 -6.36
N SER A 211 17.23 -9.34 -7.69
CA SER A 211 18.41 -8.91 -8.49
C SER A 211 18.87 -7.49 -8.22
N ASP A 212 18.01 -6.64 -7.67
CA ASP A 212 18.26 -5.20 -7.58
C ASP A 212 18.32 -4.76 -6.11
N TYR A 213 19.52 -4.45 -5.63
CA TYR A 213 19.70 -3.91 -4.29
C TYR A 213 19.38 -2.41 -4.27
N GLN A 214 18.11 -2.11 -4.01
CA GLN A 214 17.66 -0.73 -3.85
C GLN A 214 17.82 -0.26 -2.41
N ALA A 215 19.01 0.25 -2.06
CA ALA A 215 19.33 0.75 -0.71
C ALA A 215 18.27 1.71 -0.12
N LYS A 216 17.53 2.44 -0.97
CA LYS A 216 16.47 3.40 -0.57
C LYS A 216 15.05 2.83 -0.51
N ASN A 217 14.83 1.57 -0.90
CA ASN A 217 13.50 0.98 -0.91
C ASN A 217 13.03 0.64 0.51
N MET A 218 12.18 1.49 1.10
CA MET A 218 11.65 1.32 2.45
C MET A 218 10.59 0.23 2.60
N PHE A 219 9.98 -0.22 1.50
CA PHE A 219 8.88 -1.21 1.54
C PHE A 219 9.38 -2.64 1.70
N LEU A 220 10.68 -2.87 1.50
CA LEU A 220 11.33 -4.15 1.74
C LEU A 220 11.84 -4.25 3.19
N PRO A 221 11.58 -5.38 3.87
CA PRO A 221 12.12 -5.64 5.21
C PRO A 221 13.61 -5.97 5.16
N LEU A 222 14.26 -5.93 6.33
CA LEU A 222 15.70 -6.18 6.46
C LEU A 222 16.14 -7.50 5.81
N GLU A 223 15.34 -8.56 5.98
CA GLU A 223 15.66 -9.90 5.45
C GLU A 223 15.69 -9.90 3.92
N ALA A 224 14.75 -9.22 3.27
CA ALA A 224 14.70 -9.10 1.82
C ALA A 224 15.89 -8.27 1.30
N HIS A 225 16.26 -7.19 2.01
CA HIS A 225 17.44 -6.40 1.69
C HIS A 225 18.74 -7.21 1.75
N VAL A 226 18.89 -8.08 2.74
CA VAL A 226 20.05 -8.99 2.84
C VAL A 226 20.12 -9.91 1.62
N ILE A 227 18.98 -10.47 1.19
CA ILE A 227 18.93 -11.34 0.00
C ILE A 227 19.31 -10.54 -1.25
N CYS A 228 18.72 -9.35 -1.45
CA CYS A 228 19.07 -8.48 -2.57
C CYS A 228 20.56 -8.14 -2.58
N PHE A 229 21.11 -7.75 -1.42
CA PHE A 229 22.52 -7.38 -1.30
C PHE A 229 23.46 -8.52 -1.70
N LEU A 230 23.18 -9.76 -1.24
CA LEU A 230 23.98 -10.94 -1.59
C LEU A 230 23.89 -11.30 -3.08
N ILE A 231 22.71 -11.15 -3.69
CA ILE A 231 22.49 -11.51 -5.10
C ILE A 231 23.12 -10.46 -6.02
N ASP A 232 22.80 -9.19 -5.81
CA ASP A 232 23.25 -8.08 -6.66
C ASP A 232 24.77 -7.90 -6.62
N ASN A 233 25.37 -7.97 -5.42
CA ASN A 233 26.83 -7.88 -5.24
C ASN A 233 27.56 -9.20 -5.52
N LYS A 234 26.86 -10.27 -5.92
CA LYS A 234 27.44 -11.59 -6.22
C LYS A 234 28.31 -12.15 -5.09
N LEU A 235 27.87 -11.98 -3.85
CA LEU A 235 28.60 -12.44 -2.67
C LEU A 235 28.22 -13.88 -2.32
N ASP A 236 29.21 -14.67 -1.90
CA ASP A 236 29.03 -16.05 -1.43
C ASP A 236 28.76 -16.14 0.09
N SER A 237 28.94 -15.03 0.82
CA SER A 237 28.70 -14.92 2.26
C SER A 237 28.65 -13.43 2.67
N LEU A 238 28.13 -13.13 3.86
CA LEU A 238 28.26 -11.82 4.49
C LEU A 238 29.54 -11.71 5.31
N SER A 239 30.23 -10.58 5.17
CA SER A 239 31.29 -10.14 6.09
C SER A 239 30.71 -9.17 7.13
N PHE A 240 31.50 -8.85 8.16
CA PHE A 240 31.14 -7.80 9.12
C PHE A 240 30.96 -6.43 8.45
N SER A 241 31.77 -6.09 7.44
CA SER A 241 31.63 -4.81 6.72
C SER A 241 30.34 -4.76 5.91
N SER A 242 29.97 -5.86 5.26
CA SER A 242 28.69 -5.97 4.53
C SER A 242 27.49 -5.83 5.47
N ILE A 243 27.56 -6.42 6.67
CA ILE A 243 26.50 -6.27 7.68
C ILE A 243 26.36 -4.81 8.13
N GLU A 244 27.48 -4.14 8.40
CA GLU A 244 27.46 -2.73 8.81
C GLU A 244 26.88 -1.83 7.72
N GLU A 245 27.24 -2.07 6.45
CA GLU A 245 26.68 -1.35 5.29
C GLU A 245 25.17 -1.53 5.17
N ILE A 246 24.67 -2.78 5.20
CA ILE A 246 23.23 -3.08 5.15
C ILE A 246 22.49 -2.40 6.31
N CYS A 247 23.08 -2.38 7.50
CA CYS A 247 22.48 -1.77 8.68
C CYS A 247 22.44 -0.25 8.61
N GLU A 248 23.48 0.38 8.05
CA GLU A 248 23.50 1.83 7.81
C GLU A 248 22.48 2.24 6.75
N ASP A 249 22.38 1.48 5.66
CA ASP A 249 21.33 1.68 4.66
C ASP A 249 19.94 1.52 5.28
N CYS A 250 19.76 0.52 6.15
CA CYS A 250 18.51 0.32 6.88
C CYS A 250 18.16 1.51 7.77
N ARG A 251 19.13 2.06 8.50
CA ARG A 251 18.96 3.28 9.30
C ARG A 251 18.54 4.45 8.42
N CYS A 252 19.20 4.65 7.28
CA CYS A 252 18.92 5.72 6.33
C CYS A 252 17.52 5.62 5.73
N ARG A 253 17.05 4.40 5.40
CA ARG A 253 15.68 4.16 4.91
C ARG A 253 14.64 4.60 5.93
N ILE A 254 14.78 4.18 7.19
CA ILE A 254 13.82 4.55 8.24
C ILE A 254 13.91 6.06 8.54
N ALA A 255 15.11 6.64 8.50
CA ALA A 255 15.31 8.08 8.66
C ALA A 255 14.60 8.90 7.58
N SER A 256 14.46 8.37 6.35
CA SER A 256 13.75 9.04 5.24
C SER A 256 12.24 9.23 5.49
N LEU A 257 11.68 8.55 6.49
CA LEU A 257 10.32 8.80 6.95
C LEU A 257 10.22 10.10 7.77
N SER A 258 11.33 10.66 8.23
CA SER A 258 11.39 11.96 8.92
C SER A 258 10.42 12.10 10.10
N CYS A 259 10.05 10.98 10.72
CA CYS A 259 9.07 10.92 11.81
C CYS A 259 9.63 10.18 13.05
N PHE A 260 10.92 9.88 13.05
CA PHE A 260 11.62 9.17 14.13
C PHE A 260 12.77 10.02 14.68
N SER A 261 13.05 9.88 15.98
CA SER A 261 14.20 10.50 16.63
C SER A 261 15.49 9.77 16.27
N ASN A 262 16.64 10.46 16.34
CA ASN A 262 17.94 9.82 16.14
C ASN A 262 18.16 8.64 17.10
N ALA A 263 17.78 8.79 18.37
CA ALA A 263 17.86 7.70 19.35
C ALA A 263 17.05 6.45 18.95
N PHE A 264 15.89 6.62 18.32
CA PHE A 264 15.15 5.48 17.77
C PHE A 264 15.89 4.85 16.58
N LEU A 265 16.40 5.68 15.67
CA LEU A 265 17.12 5.21 14.47
C LEU A 265 18.39 4.44 14.84
N ASP A 266 19.15 4.93 15.82
CA ASP A 266 20.38 4.29 16.29
C ASP A 266 20.06 2.95 16.94
N LYS A 267 19.06 2.89 17.82
CA LYS A 267 18.58 1.64 18.41
C LYS A 267 18.06 0.66 17.36
N TYR A 268 17.38 1.15 16.32
CA TYR A 268 16.90 0.33 15.21
C TYR A 268 18.09 -0.29 14.45
N LYS A 269 19.12 0.51 14.14
CA LYS A 269 20.37 0.05 13.51
C LYS A 269 21.08 -0.99 14.36
N GLU A 270 21.29 -0.72 15.65
CA GLU A 270 21.95 -1.65 16.58
C GLU A 270 21.20 -2.99 16.65
N THR A 271 19.87 -2.95 16.70
CA THR A 271 19.04 -4.15 16.73
C THR A 271 19.15 -4.94 15.42
N ALA A 272 19.17 -4.25 14.27
CA ALA A 272 19.41 -4.86 12.97
C ALA A 272 20.79 -5.53 12.92
N HIS A 273 21.84 -4.82 13.33
CA HIS A 273 23.20 -5.32 13.37
C HIS A 273 23.31 -6.60 14.22
N PHE A 274 22.80 -6.57 15.46
CA PHE A 274 22.77 -7.74 16.34
C PHE A 274 22.04 -8.94 15.70
N SER A 275 20.94 -8.70 14.99
CA SER A 275 20.19 -9.78 14.33
C SER A 275 20.92 -10.43 13.16
N LEU A 276 21.81 -9.70 12.49
CA LEU A 276 22.55 -10.19 11.33
C LEU A 276 23.92 -10.79 11.67
N GLN A 277 24.49 -10.49 12.85
CA GLN A 277 25.81 -10.99 13.27
C GLN A 277 25.94 -12.51 13.17
N ALA A 278 24.87 -13.25 13.49
CA ALA A 278 24.85 -14.71 13.42
C ALA A 278 24.96 -15.26 11.99
N LEU A 279 24.79 -14.43 10.96
CA LEU A 279 24.89 -14.80 9.54
C LEU A 279 26.30 -14.61 8.98
N SER A 280 27.21 -14.00 9.75
CA SER A 280 28.58 -13.73 9.31
C SER A 280 29.31 -15.03 8.95
N ASN A 281 29.96 -15.05 7.79
CA ASN A 281 30.69 -16.20 7.25
C ASN A 281 29.83 -17.45 6.95
N LYS A 282 28.49 -17.36 6.99
CA LYS A 282 27.62 -18.46 6.54
C LYS A 282 27.55 -18.50 5.00
N PRO A 283 27.45 -19.69 4.38
CA PRO A 283 27.22 -19.79 2.95
C PRO A 283 25.95 -19.05 2.50
N LYS A 284 26.01 -18.36 1.36
CA LYS A 284 24.91 -17.59 0.75
C LYS A 284 23.58 -18.33 0.77
N ASN A 285 23.59 -19.61 0.37
CA ASN A 285 22.37 -20.42 0.27
C ASN A 285 21.71 -20.65 1.63
N GLU A 286 22.51 -20.82 2.70
CA GLU A 286 22.00 -20.94 4.07
C GLU A 286 21.43 -19.62 4.54
N ILE A 287 22.12 -18.49 4.29
CA ILE A 287 21.63 -17.16 4.63
C ILE A 287 20.28 -16.88 3.96
N ILE A 288 20.19 -17.09 2.64
CA ILE A 288 18.96 -16.87 1.89
C ILE A 288 17.84 -17.78 2.41
N HIS A 289 18.14 -19.04 2.73
CA HIS A 289 17.16 -19.96 3.30
C HIS A 289 16.64 -19.46 4.66
N GLU A 290 17.53 -19.07 5.58
CA GLU A 290 17.16 -18.52 6.89
C GLU A 290 16.32 -17.24 6.77
N MET A 291 16.68 -16.33 5.86
CA MET A 291 15.92 -15.10 5.61
C MET A 291 14.51 -15.39 5.06
N LEU A 292 14.39 -16.31 4.09
CA LEU A 292 13.11 -16.68 3.49
C LEU A 292 12.19 -17.41 4.48
N GLN A 293 12.72 -18.18 5.44
CA GLN A 293 11.88 -18.79 6.49
C GLN A 293 11.11 -17.76 7.32
N LYS A 294 11.57 -16.50 7.34
CA LYS A 294 10.94 -15.40 8.07
C LYS A 294 9.99 -14.53 7.23
N CYS A 295 9.74 -14.92 5.96
CA CYS A 295 8.96 -14.12 5.00
C CYS A 295 7.46 -13.96 5.35
N THR A 296 6.94 -14.73 6.30
CA THR A 296 5.52 -14.70 6.73
C THR A 296 5.10 -13.35 7.33
N THR A 297 6.07 -12.52 7.75
CA THR A 297 5.82 -11.19 8.32
C THR A 297 5.96 -10.05 7.30
N TRP A 298 6.44 -10.32 6.09
CA TRP A 298 6.78 -9.29 5.11
C TRP A 298 5.56 -8.52 4.59
N ASN A 299 4.43 -9.21 4.43
CA ASN A 299 3.17 -8.56 4.04
C ASN A 299 2.74 -7.51 5.08
N ASN A 300 2.87 -7.83 6.37
CA ASN A 300 2.55 -6.91 7.45
C ASN A 300 3.53 -5.73 7.49
N TYR A 301 4.83 -6.00 7.33
CA TYR A 301 5.87 -4.97 7.24
C TYR A 301 5.54 -3.93 6.14
N GLY A 302 5.22 -4.41 4.93
CA GLY A 302 4.91 -3.55 3.79
C GLY A 302 3.68 -2.66 4.04
N ILE A 303 2.62 -3.21 4.61
CA ILE A 303 1.43 -2.43 5.01
C ILE A 303 1.77 -1.41 6.10
N SER A 304 2.58 -1.78 7.08
CA SER A 304 2.99 -0.86 8.14
C SER A 304 3.78 0.33 7.60
N ILE A 305 4.72 0.11 6.68
CA ILE A 305 5.45 1.19 5.99
C ILE A 305 4.50 2.06 5.17
N LEU A 306 3.59 1.45 4.39
CA LEU A 306 2.60 2.17 3.59
C LEU A 306 1.81 3.18 4.43
N PHE A 307 1.33 2.76 5.61
CA PHE A 307 0.56 3.62 6.49
C PHE A 307 1.41 4.60 7.30
N LEU A 308 2.66 4.28 7.65
CA LEU A 308 3.58 5.26 8.23
C LEU A 308 3.85 6.40 7.25
N VAL A 309 4.11 6.07 5.98
CA VAL A 309 4.29 7.05 4.89
C VAL A 309 3.03 7.91 4.74
N LEU A 310 1.86 7.27 4.69
CA LEU A 310 0.59 7.98 4.55
C LEU A 310 0.33 8.92 5.74
N LEU A 311 0.53 8.47 6.98
CA LEU A 311 0.34 9.30 8.16
C LEU A 311 1.34 10.46 8.22
N ARG A 312 2.63 10.19 7.94
CA ARG A 312 3.66 11.23 7.80
C ARG A 312 3.19 12.29 6.82
N ASP A 313 2.75 11.86 5.63
CA ASP A 313 2.31 12.79 4.60
C ASP A 313 1.08 13.56 5.07
N ILE A 314 0.06 12.90 5.62
CA ILE A 314 -1.16 13.53 6.18
C ILE A 314 -0.80 14.67 7.16
N PHE A 315 0.20 14.48 8.02
CA PHE A 315 0.59 15.45 9.05
C PHE A 315 1.81 16.32 8.71
N LYS A 316 2.41 16.15 7.53
CA LYS A 316 3.59 16.90 7.09
C LYS A 316 3.32 18.41 7.12
N GLY A 317 4.22 19.18 7.73
CA GLY A 317 4.13 20.64 7.82
C GLY A 317 3.46 21.19 9.10
N ARG A 318 3.15 20.33 10.08
CA ARG A 318 2.73 20.73 11.43
C ARG A 318 3.83 20.43 12.45
N GLU A 319 3.70 20.96 13.67
CA GLU A 319 4.60 20.74 14.82
C GLU A 319 4.54 19.29 15.37
N GLY A 320 4.61 18.29 14.49
CA GLY A 320 4.57 16.87 14.81
C GLY A 320 3.20 16.20 14.65
N PHE A 321 3.14 14.93 15.07
CA PHE A 321 1.89 14.18 15.11
C PHE A 321 0.89 14.83 16.08
N PRO A 322 -0.41 14.79 15.77
CA PRO A 322 -1.43 15.29 16.68
C PRO A 322 -1.33 14.57 18.03
N GLN A 323 -1.42 15.35 19.11
CA GLN A 323 -1.56 14.81 20.48
C GLN A 323 -2.93 14.17 20.62
N ASN A 324 -3.03 12.92 20.16
CA ASN A 324 -4.24 12.12 20.16
C ASN A 324 -3.88 10.66 20.45
N SER A 325 -4.56 10.07 21.42
CA SER A 325 -4.30 8.70 21.88
C SER A 325 -4.47 7.67 20.77
N PHE A 326 -5.47 7.82 19.89
CA PHE A 326 -5.67 6.94 18.75
C PHE A 326 -4.43 6.92 17.84
N PHE A 327 -3.93 8.10 17.43
CA PHE A 327 -2.76 8.18 16.55
C PHE A 327 -1.47 7.73 17.23
N SER A 328 -1.31 8.02 18.52
CA SER A 328 -0.20 7.52 19.30
C SER A 328 -0.19 5.99 19.31
N GLN A 329 -1.32 5.35 19.62
CA GLN A 329 -1.41 3.89 19.64
C GLN A 329 -1.33 3.29 18.22
N PHE A 330 -1.96 3.92 17.23
CA PHE A 330 -1.92 3.43 15.85
C PHE A 330 -0.50 3.51 15.28
N SER A 331 0.21 4.62 15.48
CA SER A 331 1.62 4.72 15.09
C SER A 331 2.50 3.69 15.80
N GLN A 332 2.26 3.39 17.09
CA GLN A 332 2.98 2.34 17.81
C GLN A 332 2.78 0.96 17.18
N ILE A 333 1.55 0.60 16.80
CA ILE A 333 1.28 -0.65 16.06
C ILE A 333 2.07 -0.70 14.74
N LEU A 334 2.05 0.39 13.97
CA LEU A 334 2.78 0.45 12.70
C LEU A 334 4.29 0.32 12.90
N VAL A 335 4.84 0.96 13.94
CA VAL A 335 6.26 0.87 14.31
C VAL A 335 6.64 -0.56 14.73
N GLN A 336 5.77 -1.26 15.47
CA GLN A 336 5.99 -2.68 15.79
C GLN A 336 5.99 -3.56 14.53
N GLY A 337 5.14 -3.26 13.56
CA GLY A 337 5.08 -3.98 12.28
C GLY A 337 6.35 -3.86 11.44
N ILE A 338 7.15 -2.81 11.66
CA ILE A 338 8.42 -2.59 10.95
C ILE A 338 9.65 -2.99 11.76
N HIS A 339 9.50 -3.73 12.86
CA HIS A 339 10.65 -4.12 13.69
C HIS A 339 11.72 -4.88 12.87
N PRO A 340 13.04 -4.64 13.04
CA PRO A 340 14.07 -5.28 12.21
C PRO A 340 14.18 -6.79 12.42
N ILE A 341 13.86 -7.28 13.62
CA ILE A 341 13.73 -8.72 13.93
C ILE A 341 12.30 -9.20 13.58
N PRO A 342 12.13 -10.19 12.68
CA PRO A 342 10.83 -10.72 12.27
C PRO A 342 9.94 -11.19 13.42
N ASP A 343 10.53 -11.91 14.38
CA ASP A 343 9.79 -12.57 15.46
C ASP A 343 9.19 -11.57 16.46
N LYS A 344 9.60 -10.30 16.39
CA LYS A 344 9.03 -9.18 17.17
C LYS A 344 7.94 -8.42 16.42
N ARG A 345 7.73 -8.72 15.13
CA ARG A 345 6.60 -8.15 14.37
C ARG A 345 5.34 -8.91 14.75
N PRO A 346 4.21 -8.23 15.01
CA PRO A 346 2.95 -8.93 15.22
C PRO A 346 2.56 -9.69 13.96
N SER A 347 1.97 -10.87 14.14
CA SER A 347 1.24 -11.53 13.05
C SER A 347 0.08 -10.65 12.58
N ILE A 348 -0.42 -10.90 11.37
CA ILE A 348 -1.53 -10.12 10.80
C ILE A 348 -2.77 -10.19 11.70
N LEU A 349 -3.10 -11.36 12.25
CA LEU A 349 -4.25 -11.52 13.15
C LEU A 349 -4.07 -10.77 14.47
N GLN A 350 -2.86 -10.81 15.05
CA GLN A 350 -2.54 -10.00 16.23
C GLN A 350 -2.67 -8.50 15.91
N ASN A 351 -2.17 -8.06 14.75
CA ASN A 351 -2.25 -6.67 14.32
C ASN A 351 -3.72 -6.22 14.13
N ILE A 352 -4.57 -7.06 13.52
CA ILE A 352 -6.01 -6.80 13.41
C ILE A 352 -6.65 -6.67 14.80
N SER A 353 -6.31 -7.55 15.75
CA SER A 353 -6.81 -7.50 17.13
C SER A 353 -6.42 -6.19 17.80
N LEU A 354 -5.11 -5.88 17.83
CA LEU A 354 -4.58 -4.66 18.45
C LEU A 354 -5.21 -3.41 17.84
N PHE A 355 -5.37 -3.37 16.52
CA PHE A 355 -6.00 -2.23 15.84
C PHE A 355 -7.48 -2.07 16.19
N ASN A 356 -8.24 -3.17 16.26
CA ASN A 356 -9.62 -3.14 16.70
C ASN A 356 -9.73 -2.68 18.16
N ASP A 357 -8.82 -3.12 19.04
CA ASP A 357 -8.80 -2.69 20.44
C ASP A 357 -8.59 -1.18 20.56
N ILE A 358 -7.71 -0.58 19.74
CA ILE A 358 -7.57 0.87 19.66
C ILE A 358 -8.89 1.52 19.24
N LEU A 359 -9.53 1.02 18.18
CA LEU A 359 -10.77 1.58 17.66
C LEU A 359 -11.90 1.56 18.70
N TYR A 360 -12.07 0.46 19.43
CA TYR A 360 -13.14 0.31 20.41
C TYR A 360 -12.85 1.03 21.74
N ASN A 361 -11.58 1.21 22.11
CA ASN A 361 -11.18 1.91 23.33
C ASN A 361 -10.95 3.41 23.13
N THR A 362 -11.07 3.92 21.90
CA THR A 362 -10.98 5.35 21.64
C THR A 362 -12.19 6.07 22.21
N SER A 363 -11.97 6.97 23.18
CA SER A 363 -13.05 7.76 23.79
C SER A 363 -13.75 8.66 22.76
N VAL A 364 -15.02 8.98 23.01
CA VAL A 364 -15.81 9.88 22.15
C VAL A 364 -15.12 11.23 21.98
N GLU A 365 -14.53 11.78 23.05
CA GLU A 365 -13.77 13.03 22.99
C GLU A 365 -12.55 12.94 22.06
N ASN A 366 -11.80 11.83 22.14
CA ASN A 366 -10.66 11.62 21.24
C ASN A 366 -11.12 11.45 19.80
N TYR A 367 -12.24 10.78 19.57
CA TYR A 367 -12.85 10.63 18.25
C TYR A 367 -13.31 11.98 17.67
N ASP A 368 -13.95 12.84 18.46
CA ASP A 368 -14.37 14.18 18.02
C ASP A 368 -13.16 15.07 17.69
N LYS A 369 -12.08 14.96 18.47
CA LYS A 369 -10.79 15.62 18.16
C LYS A 369 -10.20 15.10 16.85
N LEU A 370 -10.28 13.80 16.56
CA LEU A 370 -9.86 13.23 15.27
C LEU A 370 -10.67 13.78 14.11
N LEU A 371 -12.00 13.81 14.24
CA LEU A 371 -12.87 14.33 13.19
C LEU A 371 -12.58 15.81 12.91
N SER A 372 -12.41 16.61 13.95
CA SER A 372 -12.04 18.03 13.84
C SER A 372 -10.68 18.20 13.17
N LEU A 373 -9.73 17.31 13.46
CA LEU A 373 -8.43 17.30 12.82
C LEU A 373 -8.54 16.98 11.32
N PHE A 374 -9.27 15.94 10.93
CA PHE A 374 -9.50 15.62 9.51
C PHE A 374 -10.29 16.68 8.78
N ALA A 375 -11.21 17.36 9.46
CA ALA A 375 -11.92 18.48 8.88
C ALA A 375 -11.01 19.68 8.62
N SER A 376 -10.04 19.94 9.51
CA SER A 376 -8.98 20.92 9.24
C SER A 376 -8.07 20.52 8.06
N LEU A 377 -8.06 19.22 7.71
CA LEU A 377 -7.28 18.66 6.62
C LEU A 377 -8.08 18.55 5.32
N SER A 378 -9.41 18.55 5.32
CA SER A 378 -10.24 18.34 4.12
C SER A 378 -10.35 19.56 3.19
N GLY A 379 -9.72 20.68 3.58
CA GLY A 379 -9.34 21.78 2.68
C GLY A 379 -7.98 21.57 1.99
N LEU A 380 -7.21 20.55 2.40
CA LEU A 380 -5.88 20.15 1.89
C LEU A 380 -5.88 18.73 1.27
N LEU A 381 -6.84 17.88 1.64
CA LEU A 381 -7.11 16.51 1.19
C LEU A 381 -8.36 16.44 0.32
#